data_AF-A0A202E9P8-F1
#
_entry.id   AF-A0A202E9P8-F1
#
_cell.length_a   1.000
_cell.length_b   1.000
_cell.length_c   1.000
_cell.angle_alpha   90.00
_cell.angle_beta   90.00
_cell.angle_gamma   90.00
#
_symmetry.space_group_name_H-M   'P 1'
#
loop_
_entity.id
_entity.type
_entity.pdbx_description
1 polymer ?
#
loop_
_entity_poly.entity_id
_entity_poly.type
_entity_poly.pdbx_seq_one_letter_code
_entity_poly.pdbx_strand_id
1 'polypeptide(L)'
;MDASIELDSTEGIAVRTTDNQGIEHRIEMHPNGEIDYHATDGYQSDPSDRTTVENERFTQTRRYTKYHVAQETAHETLPWDLNPDRFETVRQALAALSSEEIEELFGDLLAQSLSHYHDEPNVDIGDISRPHELPADKIGPEDAVLYKQEIYLDETDQIEAVSGVLLTYYVAKGERTTVRHGDAPERDPDACVEVSPAPLVAPEPFRDFLVYNLRCQIRDCYVGMGLEPPEKYKVLGPGQYRFTGKYQHFDCYPKYYNYDADIPGYHHDFVPELPISKSELGGLVDPEHSQSIYSQIKGALFSR
;
A
#
# COMPACT_ATOMS: atom_id res chain seq x y z
N MET A 1 0.19 -15.41 -16.67
CA MET A 1 1.55 -15.03 -17.09
C MET A 1 2.42 -16.27 -17.06
N ASP A 2 3.41 -16.35 -17.93
CA ASP A 2 4.42 -17.40 -17.94
C ASP A 2 5.76 -16.81 -18.42
N ALA A 3 6.90 -17.33 -17.96
CA ALA A 3 8.20 -16.82 -18.36
C ALA A 3 9.28 -17.91 -18.38
N SER A 4 10.28 -17.70 -19.25
CA SER A 4 11.46 -18.56 -19.37
C SER A 4 12.69 -17.68 -19.57
N ILE A 5 13.70 -17.89 -18.72
CA ILE A 5 15.01 -17.26 -18.84
C ILE A 5 15.77 -17.94 -20.00
N GLU A 6 16.12 -17.17 -21.03
CA GLU A 6 16.85 -17.64 -22.21
C GLU A 6 18.36 -17.37 -22.10
N LEU A 7 18.73 -16.35 -21.34
CA LEU A 7 20.12 -15.99 -21.02
C LEU A 7 20.18 -15.48 -19.58
N ASP A 8 21.14 -15.99 -18.81
CA ASP A 8 21.52 -15.48 -17.50
C ASP A 8 23.04 -15.27 -17.49
N SER A 9 23.47 -14.02 -17.36
CA SER A 9 24.88 -13.64 -17.35
C SER A 9 25.11 -12.46 -16.41
N THR A 10 26.38 -12.16 -16.13
CA THR A 10 26.76 -11.01 -15.32
C THR A 10 26.49 -9.66 -16.02
N GLU A 11 26.35 -9.65 -17.35
CA GLU A 11 26.15 -8.41 -18.13
C GLU A 11 24.66 -8.14 -18.41
N GLY A 12 23.84 -9.19 -18.45
CA GLY A 12 22.42 -9.06 -18.74
C GLY A 12 21.69 -10.40 -18.73
N ILE A 13 20.36 -10.28 -18.68
CA ILE A 13 19.41 -11.37 -18.57
C ILE A 13 18.38 -11.20 -19.69
N ALA A 14 18.16 -12.24 -20.49
CA ALA A 14 17.14 -12.25 -21.53
C ALA A 14 16.02 -13.21 -21.14
N VAL A 15 14.78 -12.75 -21.20
CA VAL A 15 13.60 -13.50 -20.76
C VAL A 15 12.52 -13.43 -21.84
N ARG A 16 11.97 -14.59 -22.18
CA ARG A 16 10.72 -14.70 -22.93
C ARG A 16 9.57 -14.76 -21.95
N THR A 17 8.62 -13.84 -22.06
CA THR A 17 7.45 -13.76 -21.18
C THR A 17 6.16 -13.81 -22.00
N THR A 18 5.22 -14.66 -21.61
CA THR A 18 3.88 -14.72 -22.20
C THR A 18 2.87 -14.05 -21.27
N ASP A 19 2.14 -13.07 -21.80
CA ASP A 19 1.15 -12.33 -21.01
C ASP A 19 -0.17 -13.10 -20.83
N ASN A 20 -1.12 -12.53 -20.09
CA ASN A 20 -2.43 -13.15 -19.87
C ASN A 20 -3.34 -13.20 -21.12
N GLN A 21 -2.93 -12.62 -22.24
CA GLN A 21 -3.60 -12.76 -23.53
C GLN A 21 -2.93 -13.79 -24.43
N GLY A 22 -1.87 -14.46 -23.94
CA GLY A 22 -1.07 -15.39 -24.73
C GLY A 22 -0.12 -14.70 -25.70
N ILE A 23 0.14 -13.40 -25.52
CA ILE A 23 1.07 -12.63 -26.34
C ILE A 23 2.49 -12.81 -25.79
N GLU A 24 3.42 -13.12 -26.68
CA GLU A 24 4.84 -13.24 -26.33
C GLU A 24 5.53 -11.88 -26.29
N HIS A 25 6.39 -11.72 -25.30
CA HIS A 25 7.27 -10.58 -25.10
C HIS A 25 8.71 -11.07 -24.95
N ARG A 26 9.64 -10.31 -25.53
CA ARG A 26 11.07 -10.47 -25.28
C ARG A 26 11.54 -9.30 -24.47
N ILE A 27 12.14 -9.58 -23.32
CA ILE A 27 12.62 -8.57 -22.37
C ILE A 27 14.08 -8.87 -22.06
N GLU A 28 14.92 -7.84 -22.18
CA GLU A 28 16.32 -7.87 -21.74
C GLU A 28 16.49 -6.87 -20.61
N MET A 29 17.17 -7.29 -19.55
CA MET A 29 17.40 -6.47 -18.37
C MET A 29 18.79 -6.70 -17.77
N HIS A 30 19.27 -5.73 -17.02
CA HIS A 30 20.44 -5.87 -16.17
C HIS A 30 20.14 -6.70 -14.90
N PRO A 31 21.16 -7.23 -14.22
CA PRO A 31 21.02 -7.93 -12.94
C PRO A 31 20.30 -7.16 -11.83
N ASN A 32 20.29 -5.83 -11.88
CA ASN A 32 19.53 -4.97 -10.95
C ASN A 32 18.06 -4.76 -11.37
N GLY A 33 17.62 -5.42 -12.44
CA GLY A 33 16.27 -5.33 -12.99
C GLY A 33 16.00 -4.11 -13.88
N GLU A 34 16.99 -3.26 -14.18
CA GLU A 34 16.82 -2.20 -15.19
C GLU A 34 16.58 -2.83 -16.57
N ILE A 35 15.53 -2.41 -17.28
CA ILE A 35 15.12 -3.00 -18.55
C ILE A 35 15.68 -2.18 -19.71
N ASP A 36 16.57 -2.78 -20.50
CA ASP A 36 17.16 -2.18 -21.70
C ASP A 36 16.29 -2.38 -22.94
N TYR A 37 15.61 -3.51 -23.01
CA TYR A 37 14.82 -3.88 -24.18
C TYR A 37 13.51 -4.55 -23.78
N HIS A 38 12.42 -4.15 -24.43
CA HIS A 38 11.13 -4.84 -24.34
C HIS A 38 10.41 -4.72 -25.67
N ALA A 39 10.24 -5.85 -26.37
CA ALA A 39 9.51 -5.93 -27.63
C ALA A 39 8.46 -7.04 -27.65
N THR A 40 7.45 -6.84 -28.49
CA THR A 40 6.35 -7.77 -28.74
C THR A 40 5.69 -7.41 -30.07
N ASP A 41 5.16 -8.41 -30.77
CA ASP A 41 4.38 -8.22 -32.00
C ASP A 41 2.86 -8.07 -31.72
N GLY A 42 2.43 -8.23 -30.46
CA GLY A 42 1.02 -8.22 -30.07
C GLY A 42 0.44 -6.84 -29.73
N TYR A 43 1.29 -5.82 -29.56
CA TYR A 43 0.89 -4.45 -29.21
C TYR A 43 1.68 -3.43 -30.06
N GLN A 44 1.15 -2.21 -30.20
CA GLN A 44 1.88 -1.12 -30.85
C GLN A 44 3.22 -0.85 -30.17
N SER A 45 4.25 -0.46 -30.91
CA SER A 45 5.57 -0.16 -30.32
C SER A 45 5.58 1.17 -29.55
N ASP A 46 4.86 2.17 -30.07
CA ASP A 46 4.74 3.49 -29.43
C ASP A 46 3.72 3.42 -28.28
N PRO A 47 4.10 3.79 -27.04
CA PRO A 47 3.17 3.81 -25.92
C PRO A 47 1.96 4.74 -26.11
N SER A 48 2.09 5.80 -26.91
CA SER A 48 1.00 6.75 -27.18
C SER A 48 -0.07 6.20 -28.14
N ASP A 49 0.28 5.17 -28.92
CA ASP A 49 -0.63 4.45 -29.81
C ASP A 49 -1.32 3.26 -29.13
N ARG A 50 -0.97 2.96 -27.87
CA ARG A 50 -1.59 1.90 -27.06
C ARG A 50 -2.76 2.44 -26.25
N THR A 51 -3.80 1.64 -26.10
CA THR A 51 -4.85 1.87 -25.11
C THR A 51 -4.29 1.82 -23.67
N THR A 52 -5.03 2.37 -22.71
CA THR A 52 -4.65 2.29 -21.29
C THR A 52 -4.48 0.86 -20.80
N VAL A 53 -5.33 -0.06 -21.26
CA VAL A 53 -5.27 -1.49 -20.88
C VAL A 53 -4.05 -2.16 -21.48
N GLU A 54 -3.70 -1.88 -22.73
CA GLU A 54 -2.48 -2.41 -23.37
C GLU A 54 -1.22 -1.87 -22.69
N ASN A 55 -1.18 -0.58 -22.33
CA ASN A 55 -0.09 0.00 -21.55
C ASN A 55 0.04 -0.66 -20.17
N GLU A 56 -1.08 -0.96 -19.52
CA GLU A 56 -1.05 -1.65 -18.22
C GLU A 56 -0.54 -3.09 -18.37
N ARG A 57 -1.01 -3.85 -19.37
CA ARG A 57 -0.51 -5.20 -19.64
C ARG A 57 0.98 -5.21 -19.93
N PHE A 58 1.46 -4.27 -20.75
CA PHE A 58 2.88 -4.10 -21.02
C PHE A 58 3.69 -3.83 -19.74
N THR A 59 3.12 -3.06 -18.79
CA THR A 59 3.71 -2.80 -17.48
C THR A 59 3.67 -4.03 -16.57
N GLN A 60 2.56 -4.78 -16.56
CA GLN A 60 2.41 -6.03 -15.82
C GLN A 60 3.44 -7.06 -16.28
N THR A 61 3.62 -7.23 -17.60
CA THR A 61 4.63 -8.13 -18.18
C THR A 61 6.01 -7.77 -17.64
N ARG A 62 6.43 -6.50 -17.70
CA ARG A 62 7.72 -6.06 -17.16
C ARG A 62 7.90 -6.41 -15.67
N ARG A 63 6.88 -6.17 -14.84
CA ARG A 63 6.93 -6.46 -13.40
C ARG A 63 6.99 -7.96 -13.13
N TYR A 64 6.18 -8.74 -13.84
CA TYR A 64 6.19 -10.19 -13.74
C TYR A 64 7.54 -10.79 -14.16
N THR A 65 8.14 -10.29 -15.25
CA THR A 65 9.46 -10.76 -15.70
C THR A 65 10.53 -10.53 -14.65
N LYS A 66 10.58 -9.32 -14.04
CA LYS A 66 11.50 -9.04 -12.92
C LYS A 66 11.25 -10.00 -11.76
N TYR A 67 9.99 -10.16 -11.34
CA TYR A 67 9.64 -11.09 -10.28
C TYR A 67 10.08 -12.53 -10.57
N HIS A 68 9.81 -13.03 -11.77
CA HIS A 68 10.22 -14.37 -12.17
C HIS A 68 11.75 -14.54 -12.11
N VAL A 69 12.52 -13.57 -12.61
CA VAL A 69 13.98 -13.60 -12.51
C VAL A 69 14.45 -13.60 -11.04
N ALA A 70 13.86 -12.75 -10.19
CA ALA A 70 14.19 -12.71 -8.76
C ALA A 70 13.84 -14.02 -8.02
N GLN A 71 12.84 -14.77 -8.47
CA GLN A 71 12.48 -16.07 -7.87
C GLN A 71 13.38 -17.21 -8.35
N GLU A 72 13.84 -17.19 -9.60
CA GLU A 72 14.60 -18.28 -10.21
C GLU A 72 16.12 -18.09 -10.13
N THR A 73 16.59 -16.91 -9.74
CA THR A 73 18.01 -16.54 -9.71
C THR A 73 18.40 -15.80 -8.44
N ALA A 74 19.68 -15.46 -8.28
CA ALA A 74 20.17 -14.63 -7.19
C ALA A 74 20.08 -13.11 -7.48
N HIS A 75 19.53 -12.72 -8.63
CA HIS A 75 19.53 -11.32 -9.07
C HIS A 75 18.43 -10.50 -8.38
N GLU A 76 18.81 -9.37 -7.80
CA GLU A 76 17.91 -8.43 -7.12
C GLU A 76 17.23 -7.50 -8.13
N THR A 77 16.28 -8.04 -8.89
CA THR A 77 15.62 -7.30 -9.98
C THR A 77 14.34 -6.56 -9.56
N LEU A 78 13.83 -6.85 -8.36
CA LEU A 78 12.62 -6.22 -7.83
C LEU A 78 12.97 -4.89 -7.15
N PRO A 79 12.28 -3.78 -7.47
CA PRO A 79 12.41 -2.57 -6.67
C PRO A 79 11.84 -2.84 -5.28
N TRP A 80 12.39 -2.17 -4.27
CA TRP A 80 11.99 -2.33 -2.87
C TRP A 80 10.48 -2.14 -2.66
N ASP A 81 9.86 -1.26 -3.44
CA ASP A 81 8.44 -0.91 -3.34
C ASP A 81 7.49 -1.89 -4.08
N LEU A 82 8.00 -2.93 -4.73
CA LEU A 82 7.21 -3.99 -5.39
C LEU A 82 7.71 -5.40 -5.05
N ASN A 83 8.23 -5.61 -3.85
CA ASN A 83 8.73 -6.91 -3.42
C ASN A 83 7.77 -7.59 -2.44
N PRO A 84 6.91 -8.54 -2.89
CA PRO A 84 5.91 -9.18 -2.04
C PRO A 84 6.52 -10.01 -0.92
N ASP A 85 7.68 -10.63 -1.14
CA ASP A 85 8.36 -11.45 -0.14
C ASP A 85 8.96 -10.57 0.95
N ARG A 86 9.60 -9.45 0.57
CA ARG A 86 10.11 -8.47 1.54
C ARG A 86 8.99 -7.82 2.36
N PHE A 87 7.87 -7.50 1.72
CA PHE A 87 6.69 -6.99 2.42
C PHE A 87 6.12 -8.01 3.42
N GLU A 88 6.13 -9.31 3.09
CA GLU A 88 5.72 -10.34 4.04
C GLU A 88 6.68 -10.43 5.23
N THR A 89 8.00 -10.31 5.01
CA THR A 89 8.98 -10.25 6.10
C THR A 89 8.72 -9.06 7.01
N VAL A 90 8.58 -7.85 6.44
CA VAL A 90 8.26 -6.64 7.24
C VAL A 90 6.94 -6.81 7.97
N ARG A 91 5.92 -7.39 7.33
CA ARG A 91 4.62 -7.65 7.95
C ARG A 91 4.73 -8.58 9.16
N GLN A 92 5.59 -9.59 9.10
CA GLN A 92 5.84 -10.50 10.22
C GLN A 92 6.58 -9.83 11.36
N ALA A 93 7.64 -9.05 11.05
CA ALA A 93 8.39 -8.29 12.04
C ALA A 93 7.47 -7.27 12.76
N LEU A 94 6.66 -6.55 12.00
CA LEU A 94 5.68 -5.60 12.51
C LEU A 94 4.63 -6.27 13.40
N ALA A 95 4.12 -7.44 13.03
CA ALA A 95 3.15 -8.19 13.82
C ALA A 95 3.72 -8.72 15.15
N ALA A 96 5.04 -8.88 15.25
CA ALA A 96 5.72 -9.35 16.44
C ALA A 96 5.97 -8.24 17.48
N LEU A 97 5.86 -6.96 17.09
CA LEU A 97 6.09 -5.84 17.99
C LEU A 97 5.06 -5.79 19.14
N SER A 98 5.58 -5.49 20.32
CA SER A 98 4.82 -5.13 21.52
C SER A 98 4.21 -3.74 21.40
N SER A 99 3.27 -3.40 22.31
CA SER A 99 2.69 -2.05 22.36
C SER A 99 3.75 -0.97 22.58
N GLU A 100 4.75 -1.23 23.44
CA GLU A 100 5.83 -0.28 23.75
C GLU A 100 6.69 -0.01 22.51
N GLU A 101 7.05 -1.06 21.75
CA GLU A 101 7.82 -0.91 20.51
C GLU A 101 7.04 -0.18 19.41
N ILE A 102 5.72 -0.36 19.35
CA ILE A 102 4.86 0.39 18.41
C ILE A 102 4.78 1.87 18.78
N GLU A 103 4.66 2.18 20.08
CA GLU A 103 4.72 3.57 20.54
C GLU A 103 6.07 4.21 20.21
N GLU A 104 7.18 3.49 20.42
CA GLU A 104 8.53 3.98 20.14
C GLU A 104 8.77 4.24 18.65
N LEU A 105 8.41 3.28 17.78
CA LEU A 105 8.69 3.36 16.35
C LEU A 105 7.62 4.15 15.58
N PHE A 106 6.34 3.90 15.87
CA PHE A 106 5.22 4.39 15.07
C PHE A 106 4.33 5.39 15.83
N GLY A 107 4.71 5.82 17.03
CA GLY A 107 3.93 6.77 17.85
C GLY A 107 3.69 8.10 17.15
N ASP A 108 4.69 8.65 16.46
CA ASP A 108 4.54 9.90 15.69
C ASP A 108 3.57 9.72 14.50
N LEU A 109 3.61 8.56 13.82
CA LEU A 109 2.69 8.26 12.74
C LEU A 109 1.25 8.11 13.26
N LEU A 110 1.07 7.42 14.39
CA LEU A 110 -0.21 7.27 15.07
C LEU A 110 -0.78 8.62 15.49
N ALA A 111 0.02 9.43 16.18
CA ALA A 111 -0.35 10.79 16.60
C ALA A 111 -0.67 11.68 15.41
N GLN A 112 0.12 11.61 14.33
CA GLN A 112 -0.14 12.36 13.10
C GLN A 112 -1.46 11.96 12.45
N SER A 113 -1.74 10.65 12.35
CA SER A 113 -3.01 10.12 11.82
C SER A 113 -4.20 10.59 12.64
N LEU A 114 -4.13 10.50 13.97
CA LEU A 114 -5.20 10.93 14.88
C LEU A 114 -5.42 12.45 14.86
N SER A 115 -4.33 13.23 14.79
CA SER A 115 -4.40 14.70 14.73
C SER A 115 -5.14 15.21 13.50
N HIS A 116 -5.35 14.38 12.48
CA HIS A 116 -6.19 14.72 11.33
C HIS A 116 -7.61 15.10 11.76
N TYR A 117 -8.11 14.49 12.84
CA TYR A 117 -9.45 14.73 13.37
C TYR A 117 -9.49 15.78 14.50
N HIS A 118 -8.39 16.50 14.77
CA HIS A 118 -8.32 17.46 15.87
C HIS A 118 -9.40 18.56 15.78
N ASP A 119 -9.70 19.01 14.56
CA ASP A 119 -10.65 20.11 14.31
C ASP A 119 -12.08 19.60 14.02
N GLU A 120 -12.30 18.28 14.10
CA GLU A 120 -13.61 17.66 13.86
C GLU A 120 -14.55 17.84 15.06
N PRO A 121 -15.77 18.38 14.87
CA PRO A 121 -16.72 18.53 15.95
C PRO A 121 -17.08 17.17 16.59
N ASN A 122 -17.12 17.13 17.92
CA ASN A 122 -17.45 15.94 18.73
C ASN A 122 -16.46 14.78 18.59
N VAL A 123 -15.21 15.07 18.22
CA VAL A 123 -14.10 14.12 18.32
C VAL A 123 -13.18 14.58 19.45
N ASP A 124 -12.93 13.69 20.41
CA ASP A 124 -11.95 13.90 21.47
C ASP A 124 -10.77 12.96 21.22
N ILE A 125 -9.66 13.50 20.71
CA ILE A 125 -8.42 12.74 20.53
C ILE A 125 -7.51 12.80 21.77
N GLY A 126 -7.99 13.36 22.88
CA GLY A 126 -7.21 13.63 24.08
C GLY A 126 -6.12 14.69 23.85
N ASP A 127 -5.07 14.64 24.68
CA ASP A 127 -3.94 15.60 24.65
C ASP A 127 -2.94 15.34 23.50
N ILE A 128 -3.36 14.68 22.42
CA ILE A 128 -2.48 14.39 21.27
C ILE A 128 -2.17 15.71 20.53
N SER A 129 -0.90 16.09 20.53
CA SER A 129 -0.40 17.16 19.67
C SER A 129 -0.26 16.68 18.23
N ARG A 130 -0.55 17.55 17.25
CA ARG A 130 -0.20 17.34 15.84
C ARG A 130 1.33 17.37 15.67
N PRO A 131 2.03 16.26 15.35
CA PRO A 131 3.49 16.27 15.23
C PRO A 131 4.00 17.19 14.10
N HIS A 132 3.30 17.17 12.96
CA HIS A 132 3.62 17.99 11.79
C HIS A 132 2.38 18.71 11.26
N GLU A 133 2.56 20.01 11.04
CA GLU A 133 1.51 20.86 10.49
C GLU A 133 1.06 20.41 9.10
N LEU A 134 -0.24 20.45 8.91
CA LEU A 134 -0.86 20.16 7.64
C LEU A 134 -0.93 21.44 6.80
N PRO A 135 -0.66 21.36 5.49
CA PRO A 135 -0.77 22.52 4.61
C PRO A 135 -2.25 22.82 4.36
N ALA A 136 -2.87 23.60 5.27
CA ALA A 136 -4.31 23.84 5.30
C ALA A 136 -4.90 24.40 4.00
N ASP A 137 -4.11 25.09 3.17
CA ASP A 137 -4.52 25.62 1.86
C ASP A 137 -4.40 24.61 0.71
N LYS A 138 -3.79 23.45 0.95
CA LYS A 138 -3.50 22.40 -0.03
C LYS A 138 -4.32 21.13 0.19
N ILE A 139 -4.91 20.99 1.36
CA ILE A 139 -5.84 19.89 1.65
C ILE A 139 -7.18 20.29 1.05
N GLY A 140 -7.49 19.70 -0.11
CA GLY A 140 -8.79 19.88 -0.75
C GLY A 140 -9.93 19.35 0.13
N PRO A 141 -11.19 19.60 -0.23
CA PRO A 141 -12.38 19.19 0.55
C PRO A 141 -12.57 17.67 0.69
N GLU A 142 -11.69 16.86 0.10
CA GLU A 142 -11.69 15.40 0.22
C GLU A 142 -10.69 14.90 1.27
N ASP A 143 -10.01 15.80 2.00
CA ASP A 143 -9.04 15.46 3.06
C ASP A 143 -8.00 14.40 2.64
N ALA A 144 -7.64 14.44 1.35
CA ALA A 144 -6.82 13.43 0.67
C ALA A 144 -5.33 13.55 1.04
N VAL A 145 -5.04 13.48 2.33
CA VAL A 145 -3.71 13.34 2.90
C VAL A 145 -3.44 11.86 3.15
N LEU A 146 -2.22 11.43 2.84
CA LEU A 146 -1.70 10.14 3.28
C LEU A 146 -0.51 10.38 4.17
N TYR A 147 -0.49 9.68 5.30
CA TYR A 147 0.66 9.59 6.16
C TYR A 147 1.40 8.31 5.83
N LYS A 148 2.72 8.42 5.64
CA LYS A 148 3.54 7.25 5.35
C LYS A 148 4.71 7.19 6.30
N GLN A 149 5.23 6.00 6.49
CA GLN A 149 6.48 5.79 7.20
C GLN A 149 7.21 4.63 6.56
N GLU A 150 8.49 4.81 6.29
CA GLU A 150 9.36 3.78 5.73
C GLU A 150 9.92 2.93 6.86
N ILE A 151 10.07 1.63 6.60
CA ILE A 151 10.48 0.62 7.57
C ILE A 151 11.77 -0.04 7.08
N TYR A 152 12.72 -0.22 7.99
CA TYR A 152 14.05 -0.72 7.72
C TYR A 152 14.32 -1.93 8.62
N LEU A 153 14.69 -3.05 8.01
CA LEU A 153 15.02 -4.30 8.69
C LEU A 153 16.54 -4.44 8.87
N ASP A 154 16.95 -5.05 9.99
CA ASP A 154 18.32 -5.51 10.19
C ASP A 154 18.61 -6.85 9.48
N GLU A 155 19.82 -7.38 9.63
CA GLU A 155 20.23 -8.66 9.06
C GLU A 155 19.50 -9.89 9.64
N THR A 156 18.73 -9.70 10.71
CA THR A 156 17.92 -10.74 11.38
C THR A 156 16.42 -10.58 11.10
N ASP A 157 16.07 -9.77 10.10
CA ASP A 157 14.70 -9.45 9.69
C ASP A 157 13.87 -8.80 10.81
N GLN A 158 14.49 -8.12 11.78
CA GLN A 158 13.81 -7.30 12.79
C GLN A 158 13.80 -5.84 12.36
N ILE A 159 12.79 -5.07 12.80
CA ILE A 159 12.72 -3.63 12.52
C ILE A 159 13.79 -2.92 13.34
N GLU A 160 14.83 -2.41 12.69
CA GLU A 160 15.90 -1.63 13.35
C GLU A 160 15.62 -0.13 13.37
N ALA A 161 14.88 0.35 12.37
CA ALA A 161 14.62 1.75 12.19
C ALA A 161 13.36 1.98 11.36
N VAL A 162 12.82 3.17 11.52
CA VAL A 162 11.79 3.74 10.68
C VAL A 162 12.21 5.14 10.28
N SER A 163 11.72 5.61 9.14
CA SER A 163 11.91 7.02 8.80
C SER A 163 11.06 7.93 9.69
N GLY A 164 11.36 9.22 9.65
CA GLY A 164 10.37 10.24 9.99
C GLY A 164 9.10 10.14 9.13
N VAL A 165 8.00 10.78 9.58
CA VAL A 165 6.70 10.69 8.90
C VAL A 165 6.76 11.42 7.56
N LEU A 166 6.24 10.78 6.51
CA LEU A 166 6.05 11.39 5.20
C LEU A 166 4.60 11.83 5.03
N LEU A 167 4.40 13.09 4.68
CA LEU A 167 3.09 13.64 4.36
C LEU A 167 2.94 13.72 2.84
N THR A 168 1.95 13.02 2.30
CA THR A 168 1.56 13.12 0.90
C THR A 168 0.24 13.84 0.79
N TYR A 169 0.19 14.92 0.00
CA TYR A 169 -1.01 15.72 -0.22
C TYR A 169 -1.02 16.31 -1.63
N TYR A 170 -2.19 16.75 -2.08
CA TYR A 170 -2.35 17.38 -3.38
C TYR A 170 -1.84 18.82 -3.37
N VAL A 171 -1.03 19.21 -4.35
CA VAL A 171 -0.62 20.61 -4.55
C VAL A 171 -1.46 21.30 -5.64
N ALA A 172 -2.01 20.51 -6.56
CA ALA A 172 -2.98 20.90 -7.57
C ALA A 172 -3.82 19.68 -7.98
N LYS A 173 -4.87 19.86 -8.79
CA LYS A 173 -5.72 18.74 -9.25
C LYS A 173 -4.86 17.71 -10.00
N GLY A 174 -4.75 16.51 -9.44
CA GLY A 174 -3.97 15.42 -10.02
C GLY A 174 -2.47 15.47 -9.73
N GLU A 175 -1.96 16.54 -9.11
CA GLU A 175 -0.56 16.69 -8.74
C GLU A 175 -0.38 16.58 -7.24
N ARG A 176 0.52 15.71 -6.81
CA ARG A 176 0.82 15.44 -5.41
C ARG A 176 2.28 15.67 -5.12
N THR A 177 2.56 16.05 -3.88
CA THR A 177 3.91 16.10 -3.34
C THR A 177 4.00 15.19 -2.12
N THR A 178 5.23 14.81 -1.77
CA THR A 178 5.53 14.06 -0.56
C THR A 178 6.66 14.78 0.17
N VAL A 179 6.45 15.12 1.43
CA VAL A 179 7.43 15.79 2.28
C VAL A 179 7.76 14.89 3.46
N ARG A 180 9.06 14.60 3.66
CA ARG A 180 9.54 13.84 4.81
C ARG A 180 9.85 14.80 5.96
N HIS A 181 9.39 14.44 7.15
CA HIS A 181 9.68 15.15 8.39
C HIS A 181 10.46 14.25 9.33
N GLY A 182 11.76 14.53 9.49
CA GLY A 182 12.70 13.69 10.22
C GLY A 182 13.67 12.97 9.30
N ASP A 183 14.57 12.21 9.92
CA ASP A 183 15.65 11.52 9.22
C ASP A 183 15.20 10.16 8.67
N ALA A 184 16.06 9.58 7.84
CA ALA A 184 15.93 8.21 7.36
C ALA A 184 17.33 7.63 7.12
N PRO A 185 17.53 6.32 7.28
CA PRO A 185 18.75 5.65 6.84
C PRO A 185 19.10 5.97 5.38
N GLU A 186 20.41 6.09 5.07
CA GLU A 186 20.92 6.33 3.71
C GLU A 186 20.91 5.05 2.85
N ARG A 187 19.76 4.38 2.78
CA ARG A 187 19.50 3.19 1.95
C ARG A 187 18.03 3.12 1.57
N ASP A 188 17.71 2.24 0.61
CA ASP A 188 16.32 1.92 0.32
C ASP A 188 15.65 1.24 1.53
N PRO A 189 14.38 1.55 1.81
CA PRO A 189 13.62 0.89 2.86
C PRO A 189 13.17 -0.51 2.43
N ASP A 190 12.77 -1.31 3.39
CA ASP A 190 12.27 -2.67 3.16
C ASP A 190 10.75 -2.69 2.92
N ALA A 191 10.02 -1.70 3.44
CA ALA A 191 8.65 -1.39 3.05
C ALA A 191 8.29 0.07 3.40
N CYS A 192 7.14 0.52 2.94
CA CYS A 192 6.55 1.80 3.35
C CYS A 192 5.07 1.60 3.64
N VAL A 193 4.64 1.81 4.87
CA VAL A 193 3.21 1.78 5.23
C VAL A 193 2.53 3.05 4.75
N GLU A 194 1.31 2.92 4.25
CA GLU A 194 0.50 4.05 3.79
C GLU A 194 -0.81 4.12 4.56
N VAL A 195 -0.97 5.16 5.37
CA VAL A 195 -2.09 5.35 6.28
C VAL A 195 -2.95 6.49 5.78
N SER A 196 -4.18 6.17 5.38
CA SER A 196 -5.26 7.15 5.37
C SER A 196 -5.70 7.40 6.82
N PRO A 197 -6.10 8.64 7.17
CA PRO A 197 -6.63 8.94 8.49
C PRO A 197 -7.68 7.92 8.90
N ALA A 198 -7.51 7.35 10.10
CA ALA A 198 -8.42 6.36 10.68
C ALA A 198 -8.55 6.56 12.20
N PRO A 199 -9.71 6.22 12.79
CA PRO A 199 -9.95 6.36 14.23
C PRO A 199 -9.29 5.23 15.04
N LEU A 200 -7.96 5.10 14.94
CA LEU A 200 -7.17 4.11 15.67
C LEU A 200 -6.47 4.84 16.81
N VAL A 201 -6.91 4.60 18.05
CA VAL A 201 -6.49 5.38 19.23
C VAL A 201 -5.41 4.73 20.09
N ALA A 202 -5.12 3.45 19.83
CA ALA A 202 -4.21 2.62 20.62
C ALA A 202 -3.14 1.95 19.74
N PRO A 203 -1.95 1.64 20.30
CA PRO A 203 -0.84 1.06 19.54
C PRO A 203 -1.16 -0.29 18.89
N GLU A 204 -1.82 -1.21 19.59
CA GLU A 204 -2.05 -2.56 19.06
C GLU A 204 -3.05 -2.59 17.88
N PRO A 205 -4.23 -1.93 17.94
CA PRO A 205 -5.08 -1.79 16.77
C PRO A 205 -4.39 -1.06 15.61
N PHE A 206 -3.48 -0.13 15.90
CA PHE A 206 -2.69 0.56 14.89
C PHE A 206 -1.69 -0.37 14.21
N ARG A 207 -0.92 -1.15 14.97
CA ARG A 207 -0.05 -2.23 14.43
C ARG A 207 -0.85 -3.17 13.54
N ASP A 208 -2.00 -3.64 14.00
CA ASP A 208 -2.83 -4.59 13.25
C ASP A 208 -3.33 -3.97 11.93
N PHE A 209 -3.64 -2.67 11.92
CA PHE A 209 -3.93 -1.94 10.69
C PHE A 209 -2.73 -1.85 9.75
N LEU A 210 -1.54 -1.52 10.25
CA LEU A 210 -0.32 -1.45 9.45
C LEU A 210 0.04 -2.82 8.86
N VAL A 211 -0.13 -3.89 9.63
CA VAL A 211 -0.01 -5.29 9.19
C VAL A 211 -1.01 -5.59 8.06
N TYR A 212 -2.25 -5.14 8.20
CA TYR A 212 -3.29 -5.32 7.18
C TYR A 212 -3.01 -4.50 5.91
N ASN A 213 -2.50 -3.27 6.06
CA ASN A 213 -2.09 -2.44 4.94
C ASN A 213 -0.99 -3.16 4.13
N LEU A 214 0.06 -3.69 4.77
CA LEU A 214 1.11 -4.48 4.08
C LEU A 214 0.54 -5.73 3.41
N ARG A 215 -0.44 -6.42 4.02
CA ARG A 215 -1.14 -7.54 3.37
C ARG A 215 -1.84 -7.10 2.07
N CYS A 216 -2.48 -5.93 2.07
CA CYS A 216 -3.03 -5.30 0.87
C CYS A 216 -1.94 -4.89 -0.13
N GLN A 217 -0.76 -4.44 0.32
CA GLN A 217 0.34 -4.12 -0.59
C GLN A 217 0.92 -5.38 -1.26
N ILE A 218 1.01 -6.51 -0.56
CA ILE A 218 1.42 -7.80 -1.13
C ILE A 218 0.46 -8.22 -2.24
N ARG A 219 -0.86 -8.09 -2.01
CA ARG A 219 -1.88 -8.28 -3.06
C ARG A 219 -1.61 -7.39 -4.26
N ASP A 220 -1.35 -6.11 -4.02
CA ASP A 220 -1.11 -5.13 -5.08
C ASP A 220 0.12 -5.49 -5.94
N CYS A 221 1.17 -6.07 -5.34
CA CYS A 221 2.31 -6.62 -6.08
C CYS A 221 1.85 -7.69 -7.08
N TYR A 222 1.13 -8.72 -6.63
CA TYR A 222 0.64 -9.80 -7.51
C TYR A 222 -0.29 -9.29 -8.61
N VAL A 223 -1.30 -8.50 -8.23
CA VAL A 223 -2.24 -7.90 -9.20
C VAL A 223 -1.48 -7.02 -10.21
N GLY A 224 -0.49 -6.27 -9.73
CA GLY A 224 0.39 -5.42 -10.53
C GLY A 224 1.32 -6.17 -11.47
N MET A 225 1.54 -7.47 -11.25
CA MET A 225 2.23 -8.39 -12.14
C MET A 225 1.27 -9.12 -13.09
N GLY A 226 -0.04 -8.84 -13.01
CA GLY A 226 -1.05 -9.60 -13.74
C GLY A 226 -1.20 -11.04 -13.21
N LEU A 227 -0.85 -11.28 -11.96
CA LEU A 227 -1.03 -12.56 -11.28
C LEU A 227 -2.25 -12.52 -10.36
N GLU A 228 -2.83 -13.70 -10.13
CA GLU A 228 -3.75 -13.91 -9.03
C GLU A 228 -2.93 -14.08 -7.73
N PRO A 229 -3.19 -13.30 -6.68
CA PRO A 229 -2.48 -13.46 -5.42
C PRO A 229 -2.79 -14.81 -4.74
N PRO A 230 -1.85 -15.36 -3.95
CA PRO A 230 -2.14 -16.46 -3.03
C PRO A 230 -3.35 -16.17 -2.14
N GLU A 231 -4.10 -17.21 -1.75
CA GLU A 231 -5.38 -17.08 -1.02
C GLU A 231 -5.28 -16.17 0.22
N LYS A 232 -4.20 -16.30 1.00
CA LYS A 232 -3.98 -15.46 2.18
C LYS A 232 -3.84 -13.98 1.88
N TYR A 233 -3.58 -13.57 0.64
CA TYR A 233 -3.46 -12.18 0.24
C TYR A 233 -4.65 -11.71 -0.61
N LYS A 234 -5.70 -12.52 -0.77
CA LYS A 234 -6.94 -12.11 -1.44
C LYS A 234 -7.82 -11.30 -0.49
N VAL A 235 -7.35 -10.09 -0.16
CA VAL A 235 -8.03 -9.18 0.76
C VAL A 235 -8.52 -7.91 0.08
N LEU A 236 -9.54 -7.27 0.66
CA LEU A 236 -10.07 -5.98 0.23
C LEU A 236 -9.57 -4.85 1.12
N GLY A 237 -9.28 -3.70 0.53
CA GLY A 237 -8.82 -2.52 1.25
C GLY A 237 -7.64 -1.83 0.58
N PRO A 238 -7.32 -0.59 0.97
CA PRO A 238 -6.23 0.17 0.41
C PRO A 238 -4.88 -0.44 0.81
N GLY A 239 -4.08 -0.81 -0.19
CA GLY A 239 -2.67 -1.12 -0.04
C GLY A 239 -1.85 0.11 -0.40
N GLN A 240 -1.10 0.02 -1.50
CA GLN A 240 -0.36 1.16 -2.02
C GLN A 240 -1.30 2.10 -2.78
N TYR A 241 -1.24 3.39 -2.48
CA TYR A 241 -2.14 4.36 -3.09
C TYR A 241 -2.00 4.41 -4.62
N ARG A 242 -0.79 4.19 -5.16
CA ARG A 242 -0.59 4.14 -6.62
C ARG A 242 -1.44 3.06 -7.30
N PHE A 243 -1.71 1.95 -6.61
CA PHE A 243 -2.58 0.89 -7.11
C PHE A 243 -4.06 1.22 -6.89
N THR A 244 -4.41 1.83 -5.76
CA THR A 244 -5.76 2.39 -5.55
C THR A 244 -6.16 3.31 -6.69
N GLY A 245 -5.27 4.20 -7.13
CA GLY A 245 -5.49 5.04 -8.30
C GLY A 245 -5.72 4.24 -9.59
N LYS A 246 -4.99 3.15 -9.83
CA LYS A 246 -5.25 2.26 -10.97
C LYS A 246 -6.62 1.59 -10.88
N TYR A 247 -6.96 1.04 -9.72
CA TYR A 247 -8.25 0.35 -9.49
C TYR A 247 -9.46 1.26 -9.65
N GLN A 248 -9.29 2.58 -9.45
CA GLN A 248 -10.34 3.57 -9.66
C GLN A 248 -10.53 3.95 -11.15
N HIS A 249 -9.45 3.93 -11.94
CA HIS A 249 -9.44 4.55 -13.27
C HIS A 249 -9.24 3.58 -14.43
N PHE A 250 -8.74 2.36 -14.18
CA PHE A 250 -8.44 1.38 -15.22
C PHE A 250 -9.51 0.30 -15.20
N ASP A 251 -10.28 0.21 -16.28
CA ASP A 251 -11.40 -0.73 -16.42
C ASP A 251 -10.99 -2.22 -16.33
N CYS A 252 -9.70 -2.52 -16.47
CA CYS A 252 -9.18 -3.89 -16.38
C CYS A 252 -9.04 -4.41 -14.94
N TYR A 253 -9.20 -3.57 -13.92
CA TYR A 253 -9.08 -3.99 -12.52
C TYR A 253 -10.42 -3.95 -11.79
N PRO A 254 -10.75 -5.00 -11.02
CA PRO A 254 -11.71 -4.89 -9.94
C PRO A 254 -11.29 -3.82 -8.91
N LYS A 255 -12.28 -3.32 -8.16
CA LYS A 255 -12.07 -2.29 -7.13
C LYS A 255 -11.52 -2.88 -5.82
N TYR A 256 -10.35 -3.51 -5.85
CA TYR A 256 -9.75 -4.18 -4.68
C TYR A 256 -9.53 -3.26 -3.48
N TYR A 257 -9.41 -1.95 -3.69
CA TYR A 257 -9.28 -0.96 -2.62
C TYR A 257 -10.56 -0.79 -1.79
N ASN A 258 -11.73 -1.14 -2.35
CA ASN A 258 -13.02 -0.93 -1.72
C ASN A 258 -13.37 -2.12 -0.82
N TYR A 259 -13.53 -1.86 0.48
CA TYR A 259 -13.88 -2.86 1.49
C TYR A 259 -15.21 -3.58 1.21
N ASP A 260 -16.14 -2.92 0.52
CA ASP A 260 -17.47 -3.45 0.21
C ASP A 260 -17.57 -4.08 -1.19
N ALA A 261 -16.45 -4.26 -1.89
CA ALA A 261 -16.48 -4.82 -3.23
C ALA A 261 -16.82 -6.32 -3.21
N ASP A 262 -17.80 -6.73 -4.01
CA ASP A 262 -18.12 -8.14 -4.23
C ASP A 262 -17.22 -8.72 -5.33
N ILE A 263 -16.06 -9.23 -4.93
CA ILE A 263 -15.06 -9.83 -5.82
C ILE A 263 -14.84 -11.30 -5.41
N PRO A 264 -15.07 -12.28 -6.30
CA PRO A 264 -14.95 -13.69 -5.96
C PRO A 264 -13.59 -14.06 -5.35
N GLY A 265 -13.60 -14.67 -4.17
CA GLY A 265 -12.40 -15.10 -3.45
C GLY A 265 -11.71 -14.00 -2.63
N TYR A 266 -12.19 -12.75 -2.70
CA TYR A 266 -11.66 -11.65 -1.90
C TYR A 266 -12.57 -11.34 -0.71
N HIS A 267 -11.96 -10.94 0.40
CA HIS A 267 -12.67 -10.62 1.63
C HIS A 267 -12.05 -9.42 2.35
N HIS A 268 -12.86 -8.69 3.10
CA HIS A 268 -12.39 -7.75 4.11
C HIS A 268 -12.50 -8.43 5.48
N ASP A 269 -11.38 -8.74 6.12
CA ASP A 269 -11.33 -9.38 7.44
C ASP A 269 -10.65 -8.51 8.52
N PHE A 270 -10.22 -7.30 8.18
CA PHE A 270 -9.74 -6.36 9.18
C PHE A 270 -10.91 -5.77 9.98
N VAL A 271 -10.95 -6.14 11.26
CA VAL A 271 -11.90 -5.60 12.22
C VAL A 271 -11.08 -5.12 13.41
N PRO A 272 -10.75 -3.81 13.49
CA PRO A 272 -9.99 -3.31 14.64
C PRO A 272 -10.82 -3.50 15.91
N GLU A 273 -10.14 -3.80 17.02
CA GLU A 273 -10.80 -3.68 18.32
C GLU A 273 -11.20 -2.22 18.50
N LEU A 274 -12.51 -2.00 18.57
CA LEU A 274 -13.05 -0.66 18.79
C LEU A 274 -13.03 -0.35 20.28
N PRO A 275 -12.79 0.91 20.66
CA PRO A 275 -12.91 1.34 22.06
C PRO A 275 -14.35 1.29 22.60
N ILE A 276 -15.32 0.93 21.75
CA ILE A 276 -16.74 0.80 22.08
C ILE A 276 -17.22 -0.64 22.01
N SER A 277 -17.95 -1.06 23.04
CA SER A 277 -18.58 -2.39 23.08
C SER A 277 -19.76 -2.48 22.12
N LYS A 278 -20.11 -3.70 21.68
CA LYS A 278 -21.31 -3.95 20.84
C LYS A 278 -22.61 -3.45 21.47
N SER A 279 -22.72 -3.50 22.80
CA SER A 279 -23.88 -2.99 23.53
C SER A 279 -23.99 -1.46 23.46
N GLU A 280 -22.87 -0.76 23.54
CA GLU A 280 -22.83 0.71 23.39
C GLU A 280 -23.12 1.11 21.94
N LEU A 281 -22.56 0.37 20.99
CA LEU A 281 -22.75 0.59 19.56
C LEU A 281 -24.24 0.48 19.17
N GLY A 282 -24.95 -0.52 19.70
CA GLY A 282 -26.40 -0.67 19.49
C GLY A 282 -27.26 0.43 20.13
N GLY A 283 -26.73 1.18 21.09
CA GLY A 283 -27.40 2.34 21.70
C GLY A 283 -27.08 3.67 21.02
N LEU A 284 -25.99 3.73 20.23
CA LEU A 284 -25.53 4.93 19.53
C LEU A 284 -26.05 5.03 18.09
N VAL A 285 -26.42 3.89 17.48
CA VAL A 285 -26.87 3.84 16.09
C VAL A 285 -28.40 3.83 16.02
N ASP A 286 -28.95 4.89 15.42
CA ASP A 286 -30.35 4.96 14.99
C ASP A 286 -30.43 4.76 13.47
N PRO A 287 -30.97 3.62 13.00
CA PRO A 287 -31.06 3.31 11.57
C PRO A 287 -32.06 4.20 10.81
N GLU A 288 -32.95 4.93 11.50
CA GLU A 288 -33.87 5.90 10.88
C GLU A 288 -33.29 7.33 10.84
N HIS A 289 -32.11 7.55 11.43
CA HIS A 289 -31.50 8.85 11.51
C HIS A 289 -30.87 9.29 10.18
N SER A 290 -30.93 10.59 9.87
CA SER A 290 -30.48 11.13 8.57
C SER A 290 -28.96 11.29 8.44
N GLN A 291 -28.22 11.12 9.53
CA GLN A 291 -26.75 11.15 9.54
C GLN A 291 -26.16 9.77 9.26
N SER A 292 -24.97 9.73 8.66
CA SER A 292 -24.24 8.48 8.44
C SER A 292 -23.95 7.77 9.77
N ILE A 293 -23.82 6.44 9.73
CA ILE A 293 -23.45 5.64 10.91
C ILE A 293 -22.16 6.18 11.53
N TYR A 294 -21.15 6.52 10.72
CA TYR A 294 -19.92 7.14 11.20
C TYR A 294 -20.19 8.42 11.99
N SER A 295 -21.00 9.35 11.48
CA SER A 295 -21.33 10.58 12.21
C SER A 295 -22.05 10.33 13.54
N GLN A 296 -22.81 9.25 13.65
CA GLN A 296 -23.52 8.88 14.88
C GLN A 296 -22.58 8.28 15.93
N ILE A 297 -21.56 7.50 15.51
CA ILE A 297 -20.66 6.79 16.43
C ILE A 297 -19.28 7.44 16.58
N LYS A 298 -18.92 8.45 15.78
CA LYS A 298 -17.55 8.97 15.72
C LYS A 298 -17.00 9.40 17.08
N GLY A 299 -17.77 10.12 17.91
CA GLY A 299 -17.30 10.53 19.23
C GLY A 299 -16.90 9.36 20.13
N ALA A 300 -17.54 8.21 19.95
CA ALA A 300 -17.25 6.99 20.69
C ALA A 300 -16.13 6.16 20.02
N LEU A 301 -15.87 6.31 18.72
CA LEU A 301 -14.71 5.70 18.06
C LEU A 301 -13.38 6.31 18.51
N PHE A 302 -13.39 7.55 18.98
CA PHE A 302 -12.19 8.25 19.46
C PHE A 302 -12.07 8.27 20.99
N SER A 303 -13.07 7.82 21.74
CA SER A 303 -13.01 7.80 23.21
C SER A 303 -11.94 6.84 23.70
N ARG A 304 -11.10 7.31 24.62
CA ARG A 304 -10.09 6.52 25.33
C ARG A 304 -10.61 6.01 26.66
#